data_AF-A0A1V2M7H6-F1
#
_entry.id   AF-A0A1V2M7H6-F1
#
_cell.length_a   1.000
_cell.length_b   1.000
_cell.length_c   1.000
_cell.angle_alpha   90.00
_cell.angle_beta   90.00
_cell.angle_gamma   90.00
#
_symmetry.space_group_name_H-M   'P 1'
#
loop_
_entity.id
_entity.type
_entity.pdbx_description
1 polymer ?
#
loop_
_entity_poly.entity_id
_entity_poly.type
_entity_poly.pdbx_seq_one_letter_code
_entity_poly.pdbx_strand_id
1 'polypeptide(L)'
;MVEEDRSVYTFEERFKLVEDNCKDLENVIVVPSGNFIISQMTFPQYFTKETVTEGEKMSGPDVDLGIFCLKIAPELNITKRFVGEEPYCAVTNNYNTEMKKMLPKYDIEVIEIPRKEIDNEVISASKVRRCINNNDYDALKLLVPEATFEFLINKHKN
;
A
#
# COMPACT_ATOMS: atom_id res chain seq x y z
N MET A 1 4.28 0.32 5.16
CA MET A 1 4.53 0.16 3.71
C MET A 1 5.66 -0.85 3.56
N VAL A 2 5.59 -1.79 2.61
CA VAL A 2 6.63 -2.83 2.42
C VAL A 2 8.04 -2.22 2.39
N GLU A 3 8.93 -2.73 3.24
CA GLU A 3 10.32 -2.27 3.38
C GLU A 3 11.27 -2.97 2.40
N GLU A 4 10.97 -4.20 2.00
CA GLU A 4 11.83 -4.94 1.09
C GLU A 4 11.97 -4.23 -0.27
N ASP A 5 13.23 -3.92 -0.60
CA ASP A 5 13.58 -3.12 -1.78
C ASP A 5 13.60 -3.94 -3.07
N ARG A 6 12.41 -4.37 -3.48
CA ARG A 6 12.19 -5.04 -4.78
C ARG A 6 11.47 -4.14 -5.79
N SER A 7 11.40 -2.85 -5.50
CA SER A 7 10.68 -1.88 -6.32
C SER A 7 11.62 -1.05 -7.20
N VAL A 8 11.04 -0.29 -8.12
CA VAL A 8 11.76 0.71 -8.95
C VAL A 8 12.23 1.90 -8.09
N TYR A 9 11.58 2.12 -6.94
CA TYR A 9 11.90 3.18 -5.99
C TYR A 9 12.28 2.58 -4.65
N THR A 10 13.36 3.08 -4.06
CA THR A 10 13.89 2.52 -2.81
C THR A 10 12.89 2.71 -1.66
N PHE A 11 13.05 1.96 -0.57
CA PHE A 11 12.25 2.20 0.63
C PHE A 11 12.39 3.64 1.12
N GLU A 12 13.62 4.16 1.21
CA GLU A 12 13.90 5.53 1.68
C GLU A 12 13.21 6.59 0.82
N GLU A 13 13.25 6.43 -0.51
CA GLU A 13 12.55 7.34 -1.44
C GLU A 13 11.04 7.33 -1.22
N ARG A 14 10.44 6.13 -1.12
CA ARG A 14 9.00 6.00 -0.89
C ARG A 14 8.61 6.51 0.48
N PHE A 15 9.43 6.28 1.50
CA PHE A 15 9.16 6.70 2.88
C PHE A 15 9.15 8.21 2.96
N LYS A 16 10.19 8.86 2.41
CA LYS A 16 10.26 10.32 2.32
C LYS A 16 9.10 10.92 1.55
N LEU A 17 8.66 10.28 0.45
CA LEU A 17 7.48 10.73 -0.28
C LEU A 17 6.20 10.68 0.57
N VAL A 18 6.02 9.65 1.40
CA VAL A 18 4.87 9.58 2.31
C VAL A 18 4.95 10.68 3.37
N GLU A 19 6.14 10.90 3.96
CA GLU A 19 6.36 12.00 4.91
C GLU A 19 6.05 13.36 4.28
N ASP A 20 6.59 13.65 3.10
CA ASP A 20 6.40 14.93 2.41
C ASP A 20 4.92 15.17 2.04
N ASN A 21 4.16 14.10 1.76
CA ASN A 21 2.72 14.17 1.48
C ASN A 21 1.85 14.27 2.76
N CYS A 22 2.40 13.96 3.93
CA CYS A 22 1.70 14.04 5.21
C CYS A 22 2.18 15.22 6.07
N LYS A 23 3.17 16.00 5.62
CA LYS A 23 3.80 17.08 6.40
C LYS A 23 2.82 18.13 6.94
N ASP A 24 1.73 18.38 6.22
CA ASP A 24 0.72 19.40 6.56
C ASP A 24 -0.38 18.83 7.49
N LEU A 25 -0.29 17.55 7.87
CA LEU A 25 -1.25 16.87 8.75
C LEU A 25 -0.67 16.73 10.16
N GLU A 26 -1.09 17.60 11.08
CA GLU A 26 -0.57 17.65 12.46
C GLU A 26 -0.86 16.37 13.28
N ASN A 27 -1.86 15.59 12.87
CA ASN A 27 -2.33 14.39 13.56
C ASN A 27 -1.89 13.07 12.89
N VAL A 28 -0.90 13.13 11.99
CA VAL A 28 -0.37 11.96 11.29
C VAL A 28 1.10 11.76 11.65
N ILE A 29 1.45 10.51 11.98
CA ILE A 29 2.84 10.09 12.19
C ILE A 29 3.12 8.98 11.18
N VAL A 30 4.20 9.15 10.41
CA VAL A 30 4.66 8.14 9.46
C VAL A 30 5.69 7.26 10.17
N VAL A 31 5.44 5.94 10.19
CA VAL A 31 6.28 4.97 10.90
C VAL A 31 6.77 3.91 9.91
N PRO A 32 8.06 3.52 9.95
CA PRO A 32 8.56 2.39 9.17
C PRO A 32 7.80 1.10 9.52
N SER A 33 7.64 0.22 8.54
CA SER A 33 6.86 -1.01 8.72
C SER A 33 7.59 -2.09 9.52
N GLY A 34 8.91 -2.00 9.59
CA GLY A 34 9.81 -3.05 10.03
C GLY A 34 9.65 -4.34 9.25
N ASN A 35 10.12 -5.43 9.86
CA ASN A 35 10.21 -6.76 9.25
C ASN A 35 8.91 -7.59 9.35
N PHE A 36 7.81 -7.02 9.81
CA PHE A 36 6.62 -7.78 10.24
C PHE A 36 5.29 -7.35 9.62
N ILE A 37 5.29 -6.34 8.74
CA ILE A 37 4.09 -5.90 8.03
C ILE A 37 4.29 -6.16 6.54
N ILE A 38 3.57 -7.14 5.99
CA ILE A 38 3.61 -7.56 4.58
C ILE A 38 5.07 -7.84 4.17
N SER A 39 5.76 -8.63 4.98
CA SER A 39 7.17 -8.97 4.76
C SER A 39 7.32 -10.36 4.15
N GLN A 40 8.48 -10.65 3.59
CA GLN A 40 8.81 -11.99 3.09
C GLN A 40 8.75 -13.06 4.18
N MET A 41 8.87 -12.67 5.46
CA MET A 41 8.79 -13.60 6.58
C MET A 41 7.33 -13.93 6.95
N THR A 42 6.44 -12.95 6.88
CA THR A 42 5.05 -13.09 7.35
C THR A 42 4.09 -13.41 6.21
N PHE A 43 4.37 -12.93 5.01
CA PHE A 43 3.51 -13.09 3.85
C PHE A 43 4.32 -13.28 2.54
N PRO A 44 5.04 -14.42 2.38
CA PRO A 44 5.90 -14.67 1.21
C PRO A 44 5.15 -14.57 -0.13
N GLN A 45 3.90 -15.04 -0.17
CA GLN A 45 3.10 -15.06 -1.40
C GLN A 45 2.74 -13.67 -1.93
N TYR A 46 2.84 -12.62 -1.10
CA TYR A 46 2.69 -11.24 -1.55
C TYR A 46 3.74 -10.87 -2.61
N PHE A 47 4.95 -11.44 -2.49
CA PHE A 47 6.07 -11.17 -3.38
C PHE A 47 6.12 -12.07 -4.61
N THR A 48 5.29 -13.12 -4.66
CA THR A 48 5.08 -13.99 -5.83
C THR A 48 3.68 -13.83 -6.40
N LYS A 49 3.01 -12.70 -6.14
CA LYS A 49 1.60 -12.46 -6.51
C LYS A 49 1.30 -12.59 -8.00
N GLU A 50 2.30 -12.42 -8.87
CA GLU A 50 2.16 -12.55 -10.32
C GLU A 50 1.99 -14.01 -10.76
N THR A 51 2.40 -14.97 -9.92
CA THR A 51 2.28 -16.40 -10.19
C THR A 51 1.09 -17.04 -9.48
N VAL A 52 0.40 -16.28 -8.61
CA VAL A 52 -0.76 -16.78 -7.85
C VAL A 52 -1.99 -16.75 -8.74
N THR A 53 -2.65 -17.90 -8.89
CA THR A 53 -3.90 -18.01 -9.66
C THR A 53 -5.13 -17.84 -8.77
N GLU A 54 -6.22 -17.36 -9.37
CA GLU A 54 -7.49 -17.17 -8.67
C GLU A 54 -8.01 -18.51 -8.13
N GLY A 55 -8.28 -18.58 -6.82
CA GLY A 55 -8.70 -19.81 -6.14
C GLY A 55 -7.59 -20.60 -5.45
N GLU A 56 -6.31 -20.23 -5.62
CA GLU A 56 -5.23 -20.81 -4.81
C GLU A 56 -5.37 -20.40 -3.34
N LYS A 57 -5.20 -21.38 -2.44
CA LYS A 57 -5.23 -21.12 -1.00
C LYS A 57 -4.02 -20.27 -0.62
N MET A 58 -4.29 -19.04 -0.22
CA MET A 58 -3.25 -18.12 0.22
C MET A 58 -2.72 -18.51 1.61
N SER A 59 -1.41 -18.57 1.78
CA SER A 59 -0.72 -18.72 3.05
C SER A 59 0.00 -17.44 3.43
N GLY A 60 -0.07 -17.05 4.70
CA GLY A 60 0.62 -15.87 5.23
C GLY A 60 -0.27 -14.71 5.67
N PRO A 61 -1.41 -14.37 5.01
CA PRO A 61 -2.27 -13.29 5.49
C PRO A 61 -2.66 -13.45 6.96
N ASP A 62 -2.99 -14.66 7.38
CA ASP A 62 -3.34 -15.01 8.75
C ASP A 62 -2.19 -14.78 9.75
N VAL A 63 -0.97 -15.15 9.36
CA VAL A 63 0.25 -14.94 10.17
C VAL A 63 0.55 -13.44 10.30
N ASP A 64 0.57 -12.72 9.18
CA ASP A 64 0.85 -11.29 9.12
C ASP A 64 -0.17 -10.46 9.92
N LEU A 65 -1.46 -10.70 9.65
CA LEU A 65 -2.54 -10.05 10.38
C LEU A 65 -2.53 -10.46 11.87
N GLY A 66 -2.06 -11.68 12.18
CA GLY A 66 -2.02 -12.20 13.54
C GLY A 66 -0.98 -11.46 14.37
N ILE A 67 0.20 -11.25 13.81
CA ILE A 67 1.25 -10.41 14.39
C ILE A 67 0.73 -8.97 14.56
N PHE A 68 0.05 -8.43 13.55
CA PHE A 68 -0.54 -7.09 13.66
C PHE A 68 -1.51 -6.99 14.84
N CYS A 69 -2.50 -7.88 14.94
CA CYS A 69 -3.50 -7.85 16.01
C CYS A 69 -2.92 -8.10 17.40
N LEU A 70 -1.95 -9.02 17.53
CA LEU A 70 -1.45 -9.48 18.83
C LEU A 70 -0.26 -8.68 19.35
N LYS A 71 0.47 -7.98 18.48
CA LYS A 71 1.75 -7.33 18.84
C LYS A 71 1.80 -5.85 18.47
N ILE A 72 1.26 -5.46 17.32
CA ILE A 72 1.40 -4.07 16.83
C ILE A 72 0.24 -3.21 17.32
N ALA A 73 -0.99 -3.66 17.10
CA ALA A 73 -2.18 -2.90 17.43
C ALA A 73 -2.30 -2.55 18.93
N PRO A 74 -2.02 -3.47 19.89
CA PRO A 74 -2.12 -3.15 21.31
C PRO A 74 -1.10 -2.10 21.77
N GLU A 75 0.15 -2.21 21.32
CA GLU A 75 1.24 -1.28 21.70
C GLU A 75 1.01 0.14 21.15
N LEU A 76 0.33 0.24 20.01
CA LEU A 76 0.01 1.51 19.36
C LEU A 76 -1.43 1.98 19.63
N ASN A 77 -2.18 1.26 20.47
CA ASN A 77 -3.60 1.52 20.75
C ASN A 77 -4.48 1.65 19.48
N ILE A 78 -4.21 0.83 18.46
CA ILE A 78 -4.94 0.87 17.19
C ILE A 78 -6.29 0.17 17.35
N THR A 79 -7.36 0.94 17.18
CA THR A 79 -8.75 0.44 17.17
C THR A 79 -9.39 0.46 15.78
N LYS A 80 -8.74 1.09 14.80
CA LYS A 80 -9.22 1.18 13.42
C LYS A 80 -8.07 1.01 12.44
N ARG A 81 -8.31 0.27 11.36
CA ARG A 81 -7.38 0.10 10.25
C ARG A 81 -8.06 0.47 8.94
N PHE A 82 -7.49 1.46 8.26
CA PHE A 82 -7.94 1.90 6.95
C PHE A 82 -7.17 1.16 5.84
N VAL A 83 -7.87 0.69 4.82
CA VAL A 83 -7.26 0.06 3.63
C VAL A 83 -7.92 0.57 2.36
N GLY A 84 -7.17 0.63 1.27
CA GLY A 84 -7.74 0.90 -0.05
C GLY A 84 -8.38 -0.35 -0.63
N GLU A 85 -9.48 -0.16 -1.35
CA GLU A 85 -10.11 -1.21 -2.15
C GLU A 85 -9.18 -1.64 -3.30
N GLU A 86 -9.03 -2.95 -3.50
CA GLU A 86 -8.21 -3.52 -4.56
C GLU A 86 -8.88 -4.77 -5.14
N PRO A 87 -9.81 -4.63 -6.10
CA PRO A 87 -10.48 -5.77 -6.73
C PRO A 87 -9.65 -6.39 -7.86
N TYR A 88 -8.61 -5.71 -8.37
CA TYR A 88 -7.86 -6.17 -9.55
C TYR A 88 -6.61 -6.99 -9.20
N CYS A 89 -6.24 -7.06 -7.92
CA CYS A 89 -5.18 -7.93 -7.44
C CYS A 89 -5.76 -8.98 -6.49
N ALA A 90 -5.89 -10.23 -6.96
CA ALA A 90 -6.42 -11.34 -6.16
C ALA A 90 -5.71 -11.50 -4.82
N VAL A 91 -4.39 -11.26 -4.78
CA VAL A 91 -3.59 -11.33 -3.55
C VAL A 91 -3.97 -10.26 -2.54
N THR A 92 -4.05 -9.00 -2.97
CA THR A 92 -4.45 -7.90 -2.09
C THR A 92 -5.92 -8.00 -1.70
N ASN A 93 -6.80 -8.41 -2.62
CA ASN A 93 -8.21 -8.62 -2.34
C ASN A 93 -8.43 -9.70 -1.26
N ASN A 94 -7.72 -10.82 -1.37
CA ASN A 94 -7.76 -11.87 -0.36
C ASN A 94 -7.22 -11.36 0.99
N TYR A 95 -6.12 -10.59 1.00
CA TYR A 95 -5.60 -9.98 2.22
C TYR A 95 -6.61 -9.03 2.88
N ASN A 96 -7.29 -8.16 2.11
CA ASN A 96 -8.38 -7.31 2.62
C ASN A 96 -9.55 -8.14 3.17
N THR A 97 -9.89 -9.24 2.49
CA THR A 97 -10.96 -10.16 2.92
C THR A 97 -10.62 -10.84 4.24
N GLU A 98 -9.41 -11.38 4.39
CA GLU A 98 -8.95 -11.98 5.65
C GLU A 98 -8.83 -10.94 6.76
N MET A 99 -8.39 -9.72 6.44
CA MET A 99 -8.35 -8.60 7.38
C MET A 99 -9.74 -8.31 7.96
N LYS A 100 -10.76 -8.18 7.11
CA LYS A 100 -12.16 -7.96 7.53
C LYS A 100 -12.73 -9.10 8.37
N LYS A 101 -12.26 -10.34 8.17
CA LYS A 101 -12.67 -11.49 8.98
C LYS A 101 -11.99 -11.53 10.35
N MET A 102 -10.73 -11.10 10.42
CA MET A 102 -9.90 -11.35 11.59
C MET A 102 -9.82 -10.17 12.56
N LEU A 103 -9.62 -8.95 12.07
CA LEU A 103 -9.42 -7.77 12.91
C LEU A 103 -10.60 -7.47 13.85
N PRO A 104 -11.87 -7.63 13.43
CA PRO A 104 -13.00 -7.42 14.34
C PRO A 104 -13.04 -8.35 15.56
N LYS A 105 -12.34 -9.50 15.52
CA LYS A 105 -12.21 -10.41 16.67
C LYS A 105 -11.28 -9.86 17.77
N TYR A 106 -10.53 -8.81 17.46
CA TYR A 106 -9.60 -8.12 18.35
C TYR A 106 -10.03 -6.66 18.61
N ASP A 107 -11.31 -6.34 18.41
CA ASP A 107 -11.87 -4.99 18.56
C ASP A 107 -11.23 -3.94 17.64
N ILE A 108 -10.73 -4.37 16.47
CA ILE A 108 -10.18 -3.49 15.44
C ILE A 108 -11.17 -3.38 14.28
N GLU A 109 -11.69 -2.18 14.05
CA GLU A 109 -12.57 -1.88 12.91
C GLU A 109 -11.75 -1.80 11.61
N VAL A 110 -12.23 -2.44 10.55
CA VAL A 110 -11.61 -2.36 9.22
C VAL A 110 -12.45 -1.45 8.33
N ILE A 111 -11.85 -0.37 7.86
CA ILE A 111 -12.50 0.62 7.00
C ILE A 111 -11.85 0.54 5.62
N GLU A 112 -12.57 -0.03 4.66
CA GLU A 112 -12.13 -0.06 3.27
C GLU A 112 -12.60 1.20 2.53
N ILE A 113 -11.64 1.94 1.98
CA ILE A 113 -11.85 3.18 1.24
C ILE A 113 -11.95 2.82 -0.25
N PRO A 114 -13.06 3.16 -0.93
CA PRO A 114 -13.23 2.93 -2.35
C PRO A 114 -12.09 3.55 -3.17
N ARG A 115 -11.79 2.95 -4.33
CA ARG A 115 -10.74 3.51 -5.20
C ARG A 115 -11.09 4.93 -5.63
N LYS A 116 -10.06 5.79 -5.67
CA LYS A 116 -10.18 7.13 -6.23
C LYS A 116 -10.17 7.06 -7.75
N GLU A 117 -11.14 7.73 -8.36
CA GLU A 117 -11.28 7.87 -9.81
C GLU A 117 -11.13 9.33 -10.23
N ILE A 118 -10.60 9.54 -11.43
CA ILE A 118 -10.59 10.83 -12.13
C ILE A 118 -11.18 10.57 -13.50
N ASP A 119 -12.22 11.32 -13.89
CA ASP A 119 -12.93 11.18 -15.16
C ASP A 119 -13.42 9.74 -15.44
N ASN A 120 -13.94 9.05 -14.41
CA ASN A 120 -14.34 7.63 -14.43
C ASN A 120 -13.22 6.63 -14.72
N GLU A 121 -11.95 7.06 -14.59
CA GLU A 121 -10.80 6.16 -14.65
C GLU A 121 -10.13 6.01 -13.29
N VAL A 122 -9.91 4.75 -12.89
CA VAL A 122 -9.21 4.41 -11.65
C VAL A 122 -7.76 4.92 -11.67
N ILE A 123 -7.36 5.63 -10.61
CA ILE A 123 -5.95 5.98 -10.39
C ILE A 123 -5.19 4.70 -10.02
N SER A 124 -4.16 4.37 -10.79
CA SER A 124 -3.31 3.19 -10.54
C SER A 124 -1.83 3.48 -10.76
N ALA A 125 -0.97 2.76 -10.04
CA ALA A 125 0.48 2.87 -10.20
C ALA A 125 0.95 2.50 -11.62
N SER A 126 0.24 1.60 -12.31
CA SER A 126 0.54 1.25 -13.70
C SER A 126 0.25 2.40 -14.65
N LYS A 127 -0.83 3.16 -14.43
CA LYS A 127 -1.14 4.39 -15.19
C LYS A 127 -0.06 5.46 -14.97
N VAL A 128 0.36 5.68 -13.73
CA VAL A 128 1.47 6.59 -13.38
C VAL A 128 2.75 6.23 -14.13
N ARG A 129 3.16 4.94 -14.11
CA ARG A 129 4.35 4.47 -14.85
C ARG A 129 4.22 4.67 -16.36
N ARG A 130 3.02 4.45 -16.93
CA ARG A 130 2.78 4.68 -18.36
C ARG A 130 2.95 6.16 -18.75
N CYS A 131 2.45 7.09 -17.93
CA CYS A 131 2.64 8.53 -18.17
C CYS A 131 4.13 8.90 -18.16
N ILE A 132 4.90 8.36 -17.21
CA ILE A 132 6.37 8.56 -17.15
C ILE A 132 7.03 8.03 -18.42
N ASN A 133 6.74 6.78 -18.81
CA ASN A 133 7.36 6.16 -20.00
C ASN A 133 7.04 6.90 -21.31
N ASN A 134 5.87 7.56 -21.39
CA ASN A 134 5.42 8.30 -22.55
C ASN A 134 5.80 9.80 -22.49
N ASN A 135 6.49 10.26 -21.44
CA ASN A 135 6.77 11.68 -21.16
C ASN A 135 5.50 12.56 -21.07
N ASP A 136 4.36 11.97 -20.71
CA ASP A 136 3.07 12.65 -20.56
C ASP A 136 2.95 13.23 -19.14
N TYR A 137 3.69 14.31 -18.90
CA TYR A 137 3.79 14.94 -17.59
C TYR A 137 2.55 15.74 -17.21
N ASP A 138 1.81 16.24 -18.19
CA ASP A 138 0.55 16.95 -17.93
C ASP A 138 -0.49 15.99 -17.35
N ALA A 139 -0.63 14.79 -17.93
CA ALA A 139 -1.48 13.75 -17.35
C ALA A 139 -0.95 13.26 -15.99
N LEU A 140 0.38 13.12 -15.85
CA LEU A 140 0.99 12.68 -14.59
C LEU A 140 0.62 13.62 -13.42
N LYS A 141 0.64 14.94 -13.65
CA LYS A 141 0.34 15.96 -12.63
C LYS A 141 -1.08 15.84 -12.07
N LEU A 142 -2.02 15.29 -12.85
CA LEU A 142 -3.40 15.08 -12.40
C LEU A 142 -3.56 13.81 -11.55
N LEU A 143 -2.64 12.85 -11.68
CA LEU A 143 -2.77 11.51 -11.07
C LEU A 143 -2.14 11.41 -9.67
N VAL A 144 -1.17 12.26 -9.35
CA VAL A 144 -0.38 12.18 -8.12
C VAL A 144 -0.33 13.52 -7.40
N PRO A 145 -0.14 13.54 -6.07
CA PRO A 145 0.12 14.78 -5.34
C PRO A 145 1.37 15.52 -5.82
N GLU A 146 1.45 16.81 -5.51
CA GLU A 146 2.55 17.70 -5.93
C GLU A 146 3.94 17.19 -5.54
N ALA A 147 4.15 16.80 -4.28
CA ALA A 147 5.44 16.27 -3.82
C ALA A 147 5.86 15.01 -4.60
N THR A 148 4.90 14.14 -4.93
CA THR A 148 5.15 12.95 -5.75
C THR A 148 5.44 13.33 -7.20
N PHE A 149 4.73 14.30 -7.76
CA PHE A 149 4.98 14.79 -9.11
C PHE A 149 6.40 15.35 -9.26
N GLU A 150 6.82 16.24 -8.35
CA GLU A 150 8.15 16.85 -8.36
C GLU A 150 9.26 15.80 -8.27
N PHE A 151 9.13 14.83 -7.37
CA PHE A 151 10.08 13.72 -7.26
C PHE A 151 10.19 12.92 -8.58
N LEU A 152 9.05 12.57 -9.18
CA LEU A 152 9.02 11.76 -10.41
C LEU A 152 9.63 12.52 -11.59
N ILE A 153 9.37 13.83 -11.71
CA ILE A 153 9.99 14.67 -12.74
C ILE A 153 11.50 14.72 -12.54
N ASN A 154 11.98 15.04 -11.33
CA ASN A 154 13.41 15.16 -11.06
C ASN A 154 14.17 13.84 -11.30
N LYS A 155 13.51 12.69 -11.08
CA LYS A 155 14.13 11.37 -11.26
C LYS A 155 14.15 10.89 -12.72
N HIS A 156 13.12 11.21 -13.52
CA HIS A 156 12.95 10.64 -14.87
C HIS A 156 13.13 11.64 -16.02
N LYS A 157 12.99 12.94 -15.76
CA LYS A 157 13.15 13.99 -16.76
C LYS A 157 14.59 14.50 -16.73
N ASN A 158 15.51 13.72 -17.32
CA ASN A 158 16.84 14.17 -17.72
C ASN A 158 16.89 14.30 -19.24
#